data_AF-A0A380T0K1-F1
#
_entry.id   AF-A0A380T0K1-F1
#
_cell.length_a   1.000
_cell.length_b   1.000
_cell.length_c   1.000
_cell.angle_alpha   90.00
_cell.angle_beta   90.00
_cell.angle_gamma   90.00
#
_symmetry.space_group_name_H-M   'P 1'
#
loop_
_entity.id
_entity.type
_entity.pdbx_description
1 polymer ?
#
loop_
_entity_poly.entity_id
_entity_poly.type
_entity_poly.pdbx_seq_one_letter_code
_entity_poly.pdbx_strand_id
1 'polypeptide(L)'
;MSTQRYTPEFKAEAVRQVVERGYSVAEIAARLGVSTHSLYKWVSAVTPDKSEKQASELLEAKSEILRLRAQMRRLEEERDILK
;
A
#
# COMPACT_ATOMS: atom_id res chain seq x y z
N MET A 1 27.74 5.72 -18.76
CA MET A 1 27.12 4.78 -17.81
C MET A 1 26.11 3.92 -18.55
N SER A 2 26.40 2.65 -18.79
CA SER A 2 25.45 1.72 -19.40
C SER A 2 24.32 1.42 -18.40
N THR A 3 23.08 1.75 -18.75
CA THR A 3 21.92 1.36 -17.96
C THR A 3 21.76 -0.15 -18.05
N GLN A 4 22.24 -0.89 -17.05
CA GLN A 4 22.02 -2.33 -16.94
C GLN A 4 20.50 -2.58 -16.95
N ARG A 5 19.98 -3.19 -18.01
CA ARG A 5 18.55 -3.51 -18.12
C ARG A 5 18.30 -4.88 -17.49
N TYR A 6 17.68 -4.87 -16.32
CA TYR A 6 17.17 -6.08 -15.68
C TYR A 6 15.81 -6.46 -16.24
N THR A 7 15.57 -7.76 -16.42
CA THR A 7 14.28 -8.28 -16.88
C THR A 7 13.17 -8.04 -15.84
N PRO A 8 11.91 -7.95 -16.26
CA PRO A 8 10.79 -7.80 -15.33
C PRO A 8 10.73 -8.91 -14.27
N GLU A 9 11.02 -10.15 -14.67
CA GLU A 9 10.98 -11.33 -13.80
C GLU A 9 12.04 -11.24 -12.71
N PHE A 10 13.25 -10.79 -13.08
CA PHE A 10 14.35 -10.59 -12.14
C PHE A 10 14.00 -9.52 -11.10
N LYS A 11 13.43 -8.38 -11.54
CA LYS A 11 12.99 -7.32 -10.62
C LYS A 11 11.89 -7.81 -9.68
N ALA A 12 10.93 -8.58 -10.20
CA ALA A 12 9.84 -9.13 -9.40
C ALA A 12 10.34 -10.11 -8.34
N GLU A 13 11.30 -10.98 -8.66
CA GLU A 13 11.91 -11.87 -7.68
C GLU A 13 12.70 -11.12 -6.61
N ALA A 14 13.50 -10.11 -6.99
CA ALA A 14 14.24 -9.29 -6.04
C ALA A 14 13.31 -8.55 -5.06
N VAL A 15 12.20 -8.00 -5.56
CA VAL A 15 11.19 -7.34 -4.71
C VAL A 15 10.47 -8.34 -3.81
N ARG A 16 10.11 -9.54 -4.28
CA ARG A 16 9.48 -10.59 -3.46
C ARG A 16 10.38 -11.00 -2.28
N GLN A 17 11.68 -11.11 -2.48
CA GLN A 17 12.60 -11.42 -1.37
C GLN A 17 12.57 -10.35 -0.26
N VAL A 18 12.39 -9.08 -0.62
CA VAL A 18 12.30 -7.98 0.35
C VAL A 18 10.92 -7.94 1.01
N VAL A 19 9.84 -7.98 0.21
CA VAL A 19 8.47 -7.75 0.69
C VAL A 19 7.88 -8.99 1.37
N GLU A 20 8.05 -10.18 0.79
CA GLU A 20 7.43 -11.41 1.28
C GLU A 20 8.31 -12.13 2.30
N ARG A 21 9.63 -12.16 2.06
CA ARG A 21 10.58 -12.88 2.94
C ARG A 21 11.24 -11.99 4.00
N GLY A 22 11.02 -10.68 3.95
CA GLY A 22 11.50 -9.73 4.96
C GLY A 22 13.01 -9.48 4.96
N TYR A 23 13.73 -9.86 3.90
CA TYR A 23 15.15 -9.57 3.80
C TYR A 23 15.40 -8.07 3.63
N SER A 24 16.56 -7.60 4.12
CA SER A 24 16.93 -6.20 3.95
C SER A 24 17.28 -5.89 2.49
N VAL A 25 16.96 -4.68 2.03
CA VAL A 25 17.33 -4.19 0.69
C VAL A 25 18.85 -4.26 0.48
N ALA A 26 19.64 -3.95 1.52
CA ALA A 26 21.10 -3.99 1.44
C ALA A 26 21.64 -5.41 1.20
N GLU A 27 21.09 -6.40 1.91
CA GLU A 27 21.47 -7.81 1.77
C GLU A 27 21.15 -8.36 0.38
N ILE A 28 19.92 -8.14 -0.10
CA ILE A 28 19.50 -8.61 -1.43
C ILE A 28 20.29 -7.89 -2.53
N ALA A 29 20.56 -6.59 -2.39
CA ALA A 29 21.38 -5.84 -3.33
C ALA A 29 22.80 -6.40 -3.44
N ALA A 30 23.44 -6.68 -2.30
CA ALA A 30 24.77 -7.29 -2.27
C ALA A 30 24.77 -8.70 -2.88
N ARG A 31 23.78 -9.53 -2.54
CA ARG A 31 23.64 -10.90 -3.05
C ARG A 31 23.41 -10.95 -4.56
N LEU A 32 22.60 -10.04 -5.09
CA LEU A 32 22.25 -10.00 -6.52
C LEU A 32 23.20 -9.16 -7.36
N GLY A 33 24.20 -8.50 -6.74
CA GLY A 33 25.14 -7.63 -7.43
C GLY A 33 24.47 -6.39 -8.06
N VAL A 34 23.35 -5.94 -7.50
CA VAL A 34 22.60 -4.77 -7.97
C VAL A 34 22.80 -3.59 -7.04
N SER A 35 22.62 -2.36 -7.52
CA SER A 35 22.70 -1.20 -6.65
C SER A 35 21.50 -1.16 -5.69
N THR A 36 21.78 -0.87 -4.42
CA THR A 36 20.76 -0.68 -3.37
C THR A 36 19.71 0.34 -3.80
N HIS A 37 20.12 1.43 -4.45
CA HIS A 37 19.23 2.46 -4.98
C HIS A 37 18.24 1.90 -6.02
N SER A 38 18.68 1.04 -6.93
CA SER A 38 17.78 0.43 -7.93
C SER A 38 16.77 -0.48 -7.26
N LEU A 39 17.21 -1.25 -6.26
CA LEU A 39 16.33 -2.16 -5.54
C LEU A 39 15.30 -1.41 -4.69
N TYR A 40 15.68 -0.32 -4.01
CA TYR A 40 14.73 0.59 -3.35
C TYR A 40 13.66 1.10 -4.34
N LYS A 41 14.10 1.56 -5.51
CA LYS A 41 13.17 2.03 -6.55
C LYS A 41 12.18 0.96 -6.99
N TRP A 42 12.61 -0.30 -7.12
CA TRP A 42 11.71 -1.41 -7.47
C TRP A 42 10.74 -1.75 -6.34
N VAL A 43 11.22 -1.78 -5.08
CA VAL A 43 10.36 -2.05 -3.92
C VAL A 43 9.30 -0.96 -3.74
N SER A 44 9.68 0.31 -3.89
CA SER A 44 8.74 1.45 -3.84
C SER A 44 7.73 1.45 -4.98
N ALA A 45 8.05 0.85 -6.14
CA ALA A 45 7.11 0.77 -7.26
C ALA A 45 6.02 -0.29 -7.06
N VAL A 46 6.25 -1.28 -6.17
CA VAL A 46 5.32 -2.38 -5.90
C VAL A 46 4.62 -2.21 -4.56
N THR A 47 5.24 -1.51 -3.62
CA THR A 47 4.61 -1.15 -2.35
C THR A 47 3.77 0.10 -2.59
N PRO A 48 2.44 0.08 -2.32
CA PRO A 48 1.62 1.28 -2.42
C PRO A 48 2.25 2.36 -1.54
N ASP A 49 2.40 3.56 -2.08
CA ASP A 49 3.00 4.65 -1.32
C ASP A 49 2.16 4.86 -0.05
N LYS A 50 2.79 5.23 1.08
CA LYS A 50 2.04 5.41 2.34
C LYS A 50 0.88 6.41 2.16
N SER A 51 1.04 7.35 1.24
CA SER A 51 0.00 8.30 0.83
C SER A 51 -1.22 7.65 0.17
N GLU A 52 -1.02 6.65 -0.68
CA GLU A 52 -2.13 5.97 -1.36
C GLU A 52 -2.93 5.10 -0.40
N LYS A 53 -2.25 4.39 0.52
CA LYS A 53 -2.90 3.65 1.60
C LYS A 53 -3.70 4.56 2.53
N GLN A 54 -3.13 5.71 2.91
CA GLN A 54 -3.84 6.71 3.71
C GLN A 54 -5.05 7.28 2.97
N ALA A 55 -4.96 7.49 1.66
CA ALA A 55 -6.09 7.96 0.87
C ALA A 55 -7.23 6.94 0.81
N SER A 56 -6.93 5.65 0.64
CA SER A 56 -7.94 4.59 0.67
C SER A 56 -8.58 4.45 2.06
N GLU A 57 -7.78 4.44 3.13
CA GLU A 57 -8.29 4.38 4.51
C GLU A 57 -9.17 5.59 4.83
N LEU A 58 -8.79 6.79 4.39
CA LEU A 58 -9.59 8.00 4.59
C LEU A 58 -10.92 7.94 3.83
N LEU A 59 -10.93 7.36 2.63
CA LEU A 59 -12.14 7.18 1.84
C LEU A 59 -13.11 6.19 2.51
N GLU A 60 -12.59 5.07 3.00
CA GLU A 60 -13.37 4.09 3.78
C GLU A 60 -13.92 4.68 5.07
N ALA A 61 -13.11 5.44 5.82
CA ALA A 61 -13.59 6.12 7.02
C ALA A 61 -14.72 7.12 6.71
N LYS A 62 -14.62 7.85 5.60
CA LYS A 62 -15.67 8.80 5.17
C LYS A 62 -16.97 8.10 4.78
N SER A 63 -16.90 6.96 4.09
CA SER A 63 -18.09 6.21 3.69
C SER A 63 -18.82 5.65 4.92
N GLU A 64 -18.08 5.16 5.91
CA GLU A 64 -18.65 4.67 7.16
C GLU A 64 -19.30 5.79 7.98
N ILE A 65 -18.67 6.97 8.07
CA ILE A 65 -19.28 8.15 8.71
C ILE A 65 -20.62 8.52 8.07
N LEU A 66 -20.71 8.50 6.73
CA LEU A 66 -21.95 8.80 6.03
C LEU A 66 -23.03 7.76 6.30
N ARG A 67 -22.66 6.48 6.32
CA ARG A 67 -23.57 5.36 6.66
C ARG A 67 -24.11 5.50 8.08
N LEU A 68 -23.23 5.71 9.05
CA LEU A 68 -23.60 5.88 10.46
C LEU A 68 -24.50 7.11 10.65
N ARG A 69 -24.19 8.24 10.01
CA ARG A 69 -25.05 9.43 10.04
C ARG A 69 -26.44 9.17 9.45
N ALA A 70 -26.54 8.38 8.40
CA ALA A 70 -27.82 8.00 7.82
C ALA A 70 -28.62 7.07 8.75
N GLN A 71 -27.96 6.14 9.44
CA GLN A 71 -28.59 5.28 10.43
C GLN A 71 -29.09 6.08 11.64
N MET A 72 -28.29 7.02 12.16
CA MET A 72 -28.71 7.87 13.27
C MET A 72 -29.97 8.66 12.93
N ARG A 73 -30.03 9.29 11.74
CA ARG A 73 -31.24 10.01 11.30
C ARG A 73 -32.48 9.12 11.27
N ARG A 74 -32.37 7.91 10.74
CA ARG A 74 -33.52 6.97 10.72
C ARG A 74 -33.96 6.59 12.13
N LEU A 75 -33.02 6.31 13.03
CA LEU A 75 -33.34 5.98 14.42
C LEU A 75 -33.96 7.16 15.18
N GLU A 76 -33.51 8.39 14.91
CA GLU A 76 -34.12 9.61 15.45
C GLU A 76 -35.56 9.78 14.96
N GLU A 77 -35.80 9.62 13.65
CA GLU A 77 -37.14 9.67 13.06
C GLU A 77 -38.07 8.60 13.64
N GLU A 78 -37.61 7.34 13.73
CA GLU A 78 -38.37 6.23 14.33
C GLU A 78 -38.72 6.53 15.80
N ARG A 79 -37.77 7.06 16.56
CA ARG A 79 -38.00 7.42 17.96
C ARG A 79 -39.02 8.56 18.08
N ASP A 80 -38.93 9.58 17.25
CA ASP A 80 -39.83 10.74 17.33
C ASP A 80 -41.27 10.42 16.90
N ILE A 81 -41.47 9.39 16.05
CA ILE A 81 -42.80 8.85 15.73
C ILE A 81 -43.43 8.11 16.93
N LEU A 82 -42.61 7.52 17.80
CA LEU A 82 -43.06 6.75 18.98
C LEU A 82 -43.28 7.61 20.23
N LYS A 83 -43.10 8.93 20.12
CA LYS A 83 -43.36 9.90 21.19
C LYS A 83 -44.71 10.58 21.03
#